data_AF-A0A0F9A182-F1
#
_entry.id   AF-A0A0F9A182-F1
#
_cell.length_a   1.000
_cell.length_b   1.000
_cell.length_c   1.000
_cell.angle_alpha   90.00
_cell.angle_beta   90.00
_cell.angle_gamma   90.00
#
_symmetry.space_group_name_H-M   'P 1'
#
loop_
_entity.id
_entity.type
_entity.pdbx_description
1 polymer ?
#
loop_
_entity_poly.entity_id
_entity_poly.type
_entity_poly.pdbx_seq_one_letter_code
_entity_poly.pdbx_strand_id
1 'polypeptide(L)'
;GDWLQNIFLRQRELMEKYDEIERMNGFHVPTPPVDLHDRRSQAYIRELIRRTVEELFESSHCLKNSAWKQSHILTDEDHFYEELADAFHFFIELCIAVGLDAEDLYTVYFKKSEVNKFRQRSAY
;
A
#
# COMPACT_ATOMS: atom_id res chain seq x y z
N GLY A 1 16.07 -15.44 -2.79
CA GLY A 1 14.62 -15.56 -2.62
C GLY A 1 13.94 -14.59 -3.57
N ASP A 2 12.69 -14.83 -3.90
CA ASP A 2 11.86 -13.87 -4.64
C ASP A 2 11.70 -12.58 -3.80
N TRP A 3 11.99 -11.42 -4.41
CA TRP A 3 11.94 -10.12 -3.75
C TRP A 3 10.54 -9.81 -3.21
N LEU A 4 9.48 -10.17 -3.94
CA LEU A 4 8.11 -9.92 -3.50
C LEU A 4 7.75 -10.82 -2.32
N GLN A 5 8.15 -12.10 -2.36
CA GLN A 5 7.99 -13.00 -1.21
C GLN A 5 8.71 -12.46 0.03
N ASN A 6 9.93 -11.94 -0.14
CA ASN A 6 10.67 -11.31 0.96
C ASN A 6 9.94 -10.09 1.53
N ILE A 7 9.36 -9.24 0.67
CA ILE A 7 8.56 -8.07 1.11
C ILE A 7 7.38 -8.52 1.97
N PHE A 8 6.58 -9.48 1.51
CA PHE A 8 5.45 -9.99 2.27
C PHE A 8 5.87 -10.63 3.59
N LEU A 9 6.98 -11.38 3.60
CA LEU A 9 7.53 -11.98 4.81
C LEU A 9 7.91 -10.90 5.84
N ARG A 10 8.68 -9.89 5.41
CA ARG A 10 9.10 -8.79 6.29
C ARG A 10 7.92 -7.94 6.78
N GLN A 11 6.90 -7.75 5.94
CA GLN A 11 5.70 -7.04 6.37
C GLN A 11 4.94 -7.81 7.45
N ARG A 12 4.84 -9.14 7.37
CA ARG A 12 4.21 -9.95 8.43
C ARG A 12 4.97 -9.84 9.76
N GLU A 13 6.30 -9.94 9.71
CA GLU A 13 7.15 -9.74 10.91
C GLU A 13 6.93 -8.35 11.53
N LEU A 14 6.76 -7.32 10.68
CA LEU A 14 6.47 -5.97 11.13
C LEU A 14 5.09 -5.88 11.79
N MET A 15 4.03 -6.37 11.14
CA MET A 15 2.66 -6.36 11.69
C MET A 15 2.62 -7.03 13.07
N GLU A 16 3.22 -8.23 13.21
CA GLU A 16 3.27 -8.95 14.49
C GLU A 16 3.93 -8.13 15.61
N LYS A 17 4.97 -7.34 15.28
CA LYS A 17 5.66 -6.47 16.24
C LYS A 17 4.82 -5.25 16.64
N TYR A 18 4.04 -4.70 15.73
CA TYR A 18 3.26 -3.47 15.95
C TYR A 18 1.84 -3.74 16.44
N ASP A 19 1.33 -4.97 16.31
CA ASP A 19 0.01 -5.41 16.79
C ASP A 19 -0.25 -5.00 18.25
N GLU A 20 0.75 -5.21 19.13
CA GLU A 20 0.63 -4.84 20.55
C GLU A 20 0.53 -3.32 20.74
N ILE A 21 1.33 -2.56 19.99
CA ILE A 21 1.40 -1.09 20.06
C ILE A 21 0.11 -0.47 19.55
N GLU A 22 -0.40 -0.94 18.41
CA GLU A 22 -1.65 -0.45 17.84
C GLU A 22 -2.84 -0.74 18.77
N ARG A 23 -2.88 -1.93 19.37
CA ARG A 23 -3.90 -2.26 20.39
C ARG A 23 -3.80 -1.38 21.63
N MET A 24 -2.59 -1.06 22.09
CA MET A 24 -2.38 -0.12 23.20
C MET A 24 -2.86 1.29 22.88
N ASN A 25 -2.72 1.71 21.62
CA ASN A 25 -3.21 3.00 21.12
C ASN A 25 -4.72 3.02 20.84
N GLY A 26 -5.44 1.92 21.13
CA GLY A 26 -6.89 1.82 20.98
C GLY A 26 -7.34 1.47 19.56
N PHE A 27 -6.42 1.10 18.67
CA PHE A 27 -6.77 0.62 17.34
C PHE A 27 -7.24 -0.84 17.40
N HIS A 28 -8.25 -1.15 16.59
CA HIS A 28 -8.68 -2.52 16.39
C HIS A 28 -7.83 -3.16 15.28
N VAL A 29 -6.97 -4.10 15.66
CA VAL A 29 -6.15 -4.87 14.71
C VAL A 29 -6.70 -6.28 14.57
N PRO A 30 -7.51 -6.55 13.53
CA PRO A 30 -8.02 -7.88 13.28
C PRO A 30 -6.92 -8.81 12.75
N THR A 31 -6.96 -10.08 13.12
CA THR A 31 -6.05 -11.08 12.56
C THR A 31 -6.36 -11.33 11.09
N PRO A 32 -5.40 -11.19 10.16
CA PRO A 32 -5.61 -11.54 8.76
C PRO A 32 -5.85 -13.05 8.54
N PRO A 33 -6.61 -13.45 7.52
CA PRO A 33 -7.37 -12.59 6.61
C PRO A 33 -8.65 -12.05 7.26
N VAL A 34 -8.97 -10.80 7.01
CA VAL A 34 -10.19 -10.15 7.51
C VAL A 34 -11.39 -10.44 6.61
N ASP A 35 -12.59 -10.46 7.18
CA ASP A 35 -13.82 -10.70 6.42
C ASP A 35 -14.28 -9.43 5.68
N LEU A 36 -14.27 -9.44 4.35
CA LEU A 36 -14.73 -8.33 3.51
C LEU A 36 -16.20 -7.96 3.73
N HIS A 37 -17.02 -8.87 4.28
CA HIS A 37 -18.44 -8.65 4.55
C HIS A 37 -18.70 -8.12 5.96
N ASP A 38 -17.72 -8.14 6.86
CA ASP A 38 -17.85 -7.60 8.20
C ASP A 38 -17.60 -6.08 8.23
N ARG A 39 -18.45 -5.36 8.97
CA ARG A 39 -18.40 -3.89 9.05
C ARG A 39 -17.12 -3.39 9.71
N ARG A 40 -16.59 -4.10 10.73
CA ARG A 40 -15.37 -3.69 11.43
C ARG A 40 -14.13 -3.94 10.57
N SER A 41 -14.09 -5.09 9.91
CA SER A 41 -13.08 -5.45 8.92
C SER A 41 -13.03 -4.44 7.78
N GLN A 42 -14.19 -4.03 7.24
CA GLN A 42 -14.25 -2.95 6.24
C GLN A 42 -13.74 -1.60 6.76
N ALA A 43 -13.89 -1.29 8.06
CA ALA A 43 -13.33 -0.07 8.63
C ALA A 43 -11.80 -0.13 8.69
N TYR A 44 -11.23 -1.26 9.09
CA TYR A 44 -9.78 -1.49 9.08
C TYR A 44 -9.20 -1.44 7.66
N ILE A 45 -9.86 -2.08 6.68
CA ILE A 45 -9.45 -2.01 5.27
C ILE A 45 -9.47 -0.56 4.77
N ARG A 46 -10.53 0.20 5.07
CA ARG A 46 -10.61 1.62 4.70
C ARG A 46 -9.50 2.45 5.33
N GLU A 47 -9.10 2.12 6.55
CA GLU A 47 -8.00 2.79 7.24
C GLU A 47 -6.65 2.52 6.55
N LEU A 48 -6.34 1.27 6.19
CA LEU A 48 -5.13 0.96 5.42
C LEU A 48 -5.10 1.65 4.05
N ILE A 49 -6.25 1.71 3.37
CA ILE A 49 -6.39 2.46 2.11
C ILE A 49 -6.13 3.94 2.34
N ARG A 50 -6.70 4.53 3.41
CA ARG A 50 -6.49 5.94 3.76
C ARG A 50 -5.01 6.23 3.99
N ARG A 51 -4.33 5.44 4.82
CA ARG A 51 -2.90 5.57 5.10
C ARG A 51 -2.07 5.48 3.82
N THR A 52 -2.32 4.46 2.98
CA THR A 52 -1.66 4.32 1.67
C THR A 52 -1.79 5.59 0.81
N VAL A 53 -3.00 6.17 0.76
CA VAL A 53 -3.27 7.37 -0.03
C VAL A 53 -2.61 8.61 0.57
N GLU A 54 -2.57 8.72 1.90
CA GLU A 54 -1.93 9.83 2.59
C GLU A 54 -0.43 9.88 2.30
N GLU A 55 0.30 8.78 2.44
CA GLU A 55 1.74 8.76 2.15
C GLU A 55 2.03 9.05 0.66
N LEU A 56 1.14 8.63 -0.25
CA LEU A 56 1.23 9.05 -1.66
C LEU A 56 1.02 10.56 -1.84
N PHE A 57 0.16 11.19 -1.04
CA PHE A 57 0.02 12.64 -1.04
C PHE A 57 1.24 13.34 -0.40
N GLU A 58 1.82 12.79 0.66
CA GLU A 58 3.04 13.32 1.29
C GLU A 58 4.22 13.28 0.31
N SER A 59 4.42 12.15 -0.38
CA SER A 59 5.41 12.07 -1.47
C SER A 59 5.12 13.11 -2.57
N SER A 60 3.85 13.33 -2.94
CA SER A 60 3.50 14.35 -3.94
C SER A 60 3.88 15.77 -3.52
N HIS A 61 3.84 16.09 -2.22
CA HIS A 61 4.24 17.39 -1.68
C HIS A 61 5.76 17.63 -1.74
N CYS A 62 6.56 16.58 -1.89
CA CYS A 62 7.98 16.71 -2.14
C CYS A 62 8.26 17.36 -3.51
N LEU A 63 7.39 17.12 -4.50
CA LEU A 63 7.51 17.65 -5.86
C LEU A 63 7.27 19.17 -5.92
N LYS A 64 8.03 19.86 -6.79
CA LYS A 64 8.09 21.34 -6.81
C LYS A 64 7.38 21.99 -8.01
N ASN A 65 6.46 21.28 -8.66
CA ASN A 65 5.76 21.75 -9.86
C ASN A 65 4.39 22.39 -9.59
N SER A 66 4.09 22.79 -8.34
CA SER A 66 2.81 23.41 -8.01
C SER A 66 2.64 24.74 -8.75
N ALA A 67 1.52 24.90 -9.48
CA ALA A 67 1.24 26.09 -10.27
C ALA A 67 1.24 27.40 -9.45
N TRP A 68 0.92 27.32 -8.15
CA TRP A 68 0.82 28.47 -7.24
C TRP A 68 2.04 28.67 -6.33
N LYS A 69 3.03 27.77 -6.35
CA LYS A 69 4.23 27.88 -5.51
C LYS A 69 5.47 27.55 -6.35
N GLN A 70 6.13 28.59 -6.84
CA GLN A 70 7.41 28.47 -7.54
C GLN A 70 8.54 28.36 -6.50
N SER A 71 9.35 27.30 -6.59
CA SER A 71 10.49 27.06 -5.70
C SER A 71 11.76 26.90 -6.54
N HIS A 72 12.85 27.54 -6.11
CA HIS A 72 14.20 27.30 -6.67
C HIS A 72 14.96 26.19 -5.95
N ILE A 73 14.37 25.64 -4.88
CA ILE A 73 14.91 24.49 -4.15
C ILE A 73 14.59 23.22 -4.95
N LEU A 74 15.56 22.32 -5.04
CA LEU A 74 15.38 20.99 -5.62
C LEU A 74 14.39 20.14 -4.82
N THR A 75 13.85 19.11 -5.45
CA THR A 75 13.07 18.08 -4.76
C THR A 75 13.95 17.36 -3.74
N ASP A 76 13.41 17.11 -2.55
CA ASP A 76 14.03 16.22 -1.58
C ASP A 76 13.73 14.77 -2.00
N GLU A 77 14.70 14.13 -2.65
CA GLU A 77 14.52 12.79 -3.21
C GLU A 77 14.48 11.72 -2.12
N ASP A 78 15.28 11.87 -1.05
CA ASP A 78 15.34 10.92 0.05
C ASP A 78 13.99 10.86 0.76
N HIS A 79 13.42 12.03 1.10
CA HIS A 79 12.10 12.10 1.71
C HIS A 79 11.01 11.60 0.76
N PHE A 80 11.09 11.91 -0.54
CA PHE A 80 10.15 11.36 -1.52
C PHE A 80 10.16 9.82 -1.56
N TYR A 81 11.34 9.20 -1.48
CA TYR A 81 11.48 7.74 -1.48
C TYR A 81 11.02 7.10 -0.17
N GLU A 82 11.21 7.77 0.97
CA GLU A 82 10.69 7.35 2.27
C GLU A 82 9.15 7.27 2.24
N GLU A 83 8.49 8.34 1.83
CA GLU A 83 7.03 8.38 1.73
C GLU A 83 6.48 7.37 0.71
N LEU A 84 7.21 7.11 -0.38
CA LEU A 84 6.85 6.07 -1.34
C LEU A 84 6.97 4.66 -0.74
N ALA A 85 7.97 4.43 0.11
CA ALA A 85 8.15 3.16 0.82
C ALA A 85 7.06 2.97 1.88
N ASP A 86 6.65 4.02 2.58
CA ASP A 86 5.57 3.97 3.58
C ASP A 86 4.21 3.70 2.93
N ALA A 87 3.90 4.36 1.80
CA ALA A 87 2.75 4.01 0.98
C ALA A 87 2.75 2.53 0.59
N PHE A 88 3.91 2.01 0.21
CA PHE A 88 4.04 0.61 -0.19
C PHE A 88 3.90 -0.35 1.00
N HIS A 89 4.41 0.00 2.18
CA HIS A 89 4.20 -0.75 3.41
C HIS A 89 2.70 -0.92 3.71
N PHE A 90 1.91 0.16 3.67
CA PHE A 90 0.46 0.08 3.88
C PHE A 90 -0.27 -0.69 2.79
N PHE A 91 0.19 -0.59 1.53
CA PHE A 91 -0.38 -1.37 0.44
C PHE A 91 -0.13 -2.88 0.59
N ILE A 92 1.07 -3.29 1.00
CA ILE A 92 1.37 -4.71 1.25
C ILE A 92 0.63 -5.21 2.49
N GLU A 93 0.52 -4.40 3.54
CA GLU A 93 -0.32 -4.72 4.70
C GLU A 93 -1.79 -4.90 4.31
N LEU A 94 -2.32 -4.03 3.45
CA LEU A 94 -3.66 -4.17 2.87
C LEU A 94 -3.82 -5.50 2.13
N CYS A 95 -2.84 -5.89 1.30
CA CYS A 95 -2.86 -7.19 0.60
C CYS A 95 -2.93 -8.36 1.60
N ILE A 96 -2.07 -8.34 2.63
CA ILE A 96 -2.05 -9.35 3.68
C ILE A 96 -3.37 -9.39 4.44
N ALA A 97 -3.91 -8.22 4.81
CA ALA A 97 -5.16 -8.08 5.54
C ALA A 97 -6.33 -8.72 4.79
N VAL A 98 -6.43 -8.53 3.48
CA VAL A 98 -7.49 -9.14 2.65
C VAL A 98 -7.18 -10.57 2.20
N GLY A 99 -6.08 -11.15 2.68
CA GLY A 99 -5.74 -12.56 2.48
C GLY A 99 -4.95 -12.87 1.21
N LEU A 100 -4.35 -11.87 0.56
CA LEU A 100 -3.45 -12.09 -0.57
C LEU A 100 -2.03 -12.37 -0.07
N ASP A 101 -1.34 -13.27 -0.74
CA ASP A 101 0.10 -13.41 -0.65
C ASP A 101 0.84 -12.82 -1.88
N ALA A 102 2.16 -13.03 -1.92
CA ALA A 102 3.00 -12.56 -3.02
C ALA A 102 2.62 -13.18 -4.38
N GLU A 103 2.23 -14.45 -4.40
CA GLU A 103 1.84 -15.15 -5.63
C GLU A 103 0.46 -14.68 -6.12
N ASP A 104 -0.47 -14.46 -5.20
CA ASP A 104 -1.78 -13.90 -5.49
C ASP A 104 -1.67 -12.50 -6.11
N LEU A 105 -0.90 -11.61 -5.48
CA LEU A 105 -0.70 -10.25 -5.97
C LEU A 105 -0.04 -10.23 -7.35
N TYR A 106 1.00 -11.05 -7.54
CA TYR A 106 1.64 -11.25 -8.84
C TYR A 106 0.60 -11.69 -9.89
N THR A 107 -0.19 -12.70 -9.56
CA THR A 107 -1.18 -13.29 -10.45
C THR A 107 -2.26 -12.27 -10.85
N VAL A 108 -2.80 -11.51 -9.89
CA VAL A 108 -3.82 -10.49 -10.14
C VAL A 108 -3.28 -9.37 -11.03
N TYR A 109 -2.06 -8.90 -10.77
CA TYR A 109 -1.40 -7.88 -11.59
C TYR A 109 -1.24 -8.32 -13.05
N PHE A 110 -0.66 -9.51 -13.26
CA PHE A 110 -0.40 -9.99 -14.63
C PHE A 110 -1.67 -10.36 -15.39
N LYS A 111 -2.70 -10.90 -14.71
CA LYS A 111 -4.04 -11.06 -15.30
C LYS A 111 -4.60 -9.72 -15.79
N LYS A 112 -4.49 -8.66 -14.98
CA LYS A 112 -4.94 -7.32 -15.36
C LYS A 112 -4.13 -6.75 -16.53
N SER A 113 -2.82 -6.95 -16.53
CA SER A 113 -1.92 -6.55 -17.61
C SER A 113 -2.33 -7.18 -18.95
N GLU A 114 -2.60 -8.49 -18.99
CA GLU A 114 -3.02 -9.16 -20.23
C GLU A 114 -4.38 -8.65 -20.76
N VAL A 115 -5.34 -8.40 -19.87
CA VAL A 115 -6.60 -7.75 -20.24
C VAL A 115 -6.37 -6.35 -20.83
N ASN A 116 -5.47 -5.56 -20.26
CA ASN A 116 -5.14 -4.23 -20.79
C ASN A 116 -4.46 -4.31 -22.17
N LYS A 117 -3.52 -5.25 -22.37
CA LYS A 117 -2.91 -5.51 -23.68
C LYS A 117 -3.93 -5.97 -24.72
N PHE A 118 -4.95 -6.73 -24.30
CA PHE A 118 -6.05 -7.10 -25.19
C PHE A 118 -6.82 -5.85 -25.63
N ARG A 119 -7.25 -4.99 -24.71
CA ARG A 119 -8.00 -3.75 -25.00
C ARG A 119 -7.27 -2.85 -26.00
N GLN A 120 -5.96 -2.64 -25.78
CA GLN A 120 -5.12 -1.85 -26.67
C GLN A 120 -5.04 -2.44 -28.09
N ARG A 121 -4.96 -3.78 -28.22
CA ARG A 121 -4.90 -4.46 -29.52
C ARG A 121 -6.26 -4.55 -30.22
N SER A 122 -7.34 -4.65 -29.45
CA SER A 122 -8.70 -4.81 -29.96
C SER A 122 -9.42 -3.49 -30.25
N ALA A 123 -8.78 -2.33 -29.99
CA ALA A 123 -9.37 -1.00 -30.08
C ALA A 123 -10.68 -0.84 -29.27
N TYR A 124 -10.73 -1.46 -28.09
CA TYR A 124 -11.82 -1.32 -27.11
C TYR A 124 -11.41 -0.38 -25.98
#